data_AF-N0CR13-F1
#
_entry.id   AF-N0CR13-F1
#
_cell.length_a   1.000
_cell.length_b   1.000
_cell.length_c   1.000
_cell.angle_alpha   90.00
_cell.angle_beta   90.00
_cell.angle_gamma   90.00
#
_symmetry.space_group_name_H-M   'P 1'
#
loop_
_entity.id
_entity.type
_entity.pdbx_description
1 polymer ?
#
loop_
_entity_poly.entity_id
_entity_poly.type
_entity_poly.pdbx_seq_one_letter_code
_entity_poly.pdbx_strand_id
1 'polypeptide(L)'
;MNDICLSCFARLPDDSPRTGCEACEYRLHTWLRELPRHLPLLQDMLRPDTGPAQRGGTGRAHAPLPVRVDVLDLLGPGAPVLLADPHGDQTGGVPMTALLMGWARYLAAEIPAVRVDAHGTIHIERCEAPGLRGGADVARLCRWLDAYLPYAATRPWWDDAYDQVEQLLHRVRRLTHTKPLTRTKDAPCPECQGWSLVEKEDELHISCTLCPARLTPDEYATHRAQVMPALAALTLNMITPKPEAEAAA
;
A
#
# COMPACT_ATOMS: atom_id res chain seq x y z
N MET A 1 19.30 19.86 -2.56
CA MET A 1 17.97 19.26 -2.67
C MET A 1 18.17 17.76 -2.84
N ASN A 2 17.26 16.94 -2.32
CA ASN A 2 17.41 15.48 -2.46
C ASN A 2 16.89 15.10 -3.85
N ASP A 3 17.78 14.65 -4.73
CA ASP A 3 17.40 14.18 -6.07
C ASP A 3 16.88 12.73 -6.06
N ILE A 4 16.72 12.16 -4.86
CA ILE A 4 16.28 10.79 -4.61
C ILE A 4 15.13 10.75 -3.61
N CYS A 5 14.16 9.88 -3.85
CA CYS A 5 13.11 9.54 -2.89
C CYS A 5 13.70 8.58 -1.85
N LEU A 6 13.75 8.97 -0.58
CA LEU A 6 14.36 8.14 0.46
C LEU A 6 13.59 6.83 0.71
N SER A 7 12.27 6.82 0.47
CA SER A 7 11.42 5.63 0.67
C SER A 7 11.69 4.50 -0.33
N CYS A 8 12.12 4.80 -1.56
CA CYS A 8 12.31 3.77 -2.59
C CYS A 8 13.59 3.92 -3.42
N PHE A 9 14.42 4.90 -3.09
CA PHE A 9 15.67 5.26 -3.77
C PHE A 9 15.52 5.60 -5.27
N ALA A 10 14.29 5.82 -5.75
CA ALA A 10 14.06 6.28 -7.11
C ALA A 10 14.49 7.74 -7.28
N ARG A 11 15.04 8.06 -8.46
CA ARG A 11 15.40 9.43 -8.82
C ARG A 11 14.13 10.29 -8.95
N LEU A 12 14.16 11.48 -8.34
CA LEU A 12 13.14 12.50 -8.49
C LEU A 12 13.44 13.38 -9.71
N PRO A 13 12.42 14.03 -10.31
CA PRO A 13 12.66 15.03 -11.34
C PRO A 13 13.59 16.13 -10.85
N ASP A 14 14.46 16.62 -11.72
CA ASP A 14 15.37 17.72 -11.40
C ASP A 14 14.53 18.94 -10.92
N ASP A 15 14.99 19.63 -9.88
CA ASP A 15 14.30 20.76 -9.21
C ASP A 15 12.94 20.44 -8.57
N SER A 16 12.60 19.16 -8.34
CA SER A 16 11.35 18.82 -7.65
C SER A 16 11.39 19.28 -6.19
N PRO A 17 10.37 20.02 -5.69
CA PRO A 17 10.24 20.35 -4.27
C PRO A 17 9.78 19.14 -3.43
N ARG A 18 9.63 17.97 -4.05
CA ARG A 18 9.09 16.76 -3.44
C ARG A 18 10.20 15.98 -2.75
N THR A 19 9.84 15.34 -1.64
CA THR A 19 10.66 14.35 -0.93
C THR A 19 10.20 12.93 -1.24
N GLY A 20 8.90 12.76 -1.54
CA GLY A 20 8.29 11.51 -1.98
C GLY A 20 8.02 11.48 -3.49
N CYS A 21 8.45 10.41 -4.16
CA CYS A 21 8.13 10.20 -5.58
C CYS A 21 6.65 9.82 -5.79
N GLU A 22 6.14 10.04 -6.99
CA GLU A 22 4.76 9.72 -7.37
C GLU A 22 4.42 8.24 -7.16
N ALA A 23 5.37 7.33 -7.40
CA ALA A 23 5.15 5.91 -7.18
C ALA A 23 4.96 5.56 -5.69
N CYS A 24 5.69 6.21 -4.78
CA CYS A 24 5.50 6.05 -3.34
C CYS A 24 4.20 6.70 -2.88
N GLU A 25 3.84 7.87 -3.43
CA GLU A 25 2.55 8.51 -3.18
C GLU A 25 1.39 7.59 -3.57
N TYR A 26 1.43 7.02 -4.78
CA TYR A 26 0.43 6.08 -5.27
C TYR A 26 0.32 4.81 -4.40
N ARG A 27 1.46 4.26 -3.95
CA ARG A 27 1.47 3.13 -3.02
C ARG A 27 0.75 3.48 -1.72
N LEU A 28 1.12 4.60 -1.11
CA LEU A 28 0.54 5.03 0.15
C LEU A 28 -0.97 5.31 0.01
N HIS A 29 -1.38 5.91 -1.11
CA HIS A 29 -2.78 6.08 -1.49
C HIS A 29 -3.54 4.75 -1.52
N THR A 30 -2.99 3.74 -2.20
CA THR A 30 -3.58 2.39 -2.28
C THR A 30 -3.65 1.72 -0.91
N TRP A 31 -2.61 1.83 -0.10
CA TRP A 31 -2.57 1.29 1.26
C TRP A 31 -3.63 1.91 2.18
N LEU A 32 -3.79 3.24 2.15
CA LEU A 32 -4.81 3.94 2.93
C LEU A 32 -6.23 3.54 2.50
N ARG A 33 -6.46 3.24 1.22
CA ARG A 33 -7.74 2.72 0.72
C ARG A 33 -7.98 1.26 1.06
N GLU A 34 -6.92 0.47 1.20
CA GLU A 34 -6.98 -0.94 1.57
C GLU A 34 -7.26 -1.15 3.07
N LEU A 35 -6.58 -0.40 3.94
CA LEU A 35 -6.65 -0.57 5.40
C LEU A 35 -8.09 -0.71 5.94
N PRO A 36 -9.06 0.16 5.57
CA PRO A 36 -10.44 0.04 6.05
C PRO A 36 -11.14 -1.27 5.66
N ARG A 37 -10.74 -1.90 4.55
CA ARG A 37 -11.30 -3.17 4.09
C ARG A 37 -10.91 -4.35 4.99
N HIS A 38 -9.80 -4.22 5.72
CA HIS A 38 -9.35 -5.25 6.67
C HIS A 38 -10.07 -5.17 8.03
N LEU A 39 -10.74 -4.07 8.36
CA LEU A 39 -11.36 -3.90 9.68
C LEU A 39 -12.41 -4.97 10.00
N PRO A 40 -13.36 -5.32 9.11
CA PRO A 40 -14.32 -6.39 9.41
C PRO A 40 -13.63 -7.73 9.64
N LEU A 41 -12.61 -8.05 8.84
CA LEU A 41 -11.83 -9.29 8.98
C LEU A 41 -11.12 -9.34 10.34
N LEU A 42 -10.46 -8.24 10.74
CA LEU A 42 -9.80 -8.13 12.03
C LEU A 42 -10.80 -8.22 13.19
N GLN A 43 -11.99 -7.63 13.06
CA GLN A 43 -13.05 -7.73 14.07
C GLN A 43 -13.57 -9.16 14.22
N ASP A 44 -13.75 -9.89 13.12
CA ASP A 44 -14.15 -11.30 13.15
C ASP A 44 -13.09 -12.17 13.85
N MET A 45 -11.81 -11.85 13.63
CA MET A 45 -10.67 -12.54 14.25
C MET A 45 -10.52 -12.28 15.76
N LEU A 46 -11.26 -11.33 16.35
CA LEU A 46 -11.26 -11.16 17.82
C LEU A 46 -11.91 -12.37 18.52
N ARG A 47 -12.80 -13.07 17.82
CA ARG A 47 -13.41 -14.30 18.35
C ARG A 47 -12.41 -15.44 18.16
N PRO A 48 -12.13 -16.22 19.21
CA PRO A 48 -11.21 -17.35 19.10
C PRO A 48 -11.82 -18.40 18.16
N ASP A 49 -10.98 -18.98 17.30
CA ASP A 49 -11.37 -20.18 16.56
C ASP A 49 -11.76 -21.27 17.56
N THR A 50 -12.92 -21.89 17.36
CA THR A 50 -13.46 -22.98 18.21
C THR A 50 -12.69 -24.29 18.03
N GLY A 51 -11.40 -24.22 17.73
CA GLY A 51 -10.51 -25.36 17.54
C GLY A 51 -10.26 -26.14 18.84
N PRO A 52 -9.94 -27.43 18.74
CA PRO A 52 -9.60 -28.25 19.91
C PRO A 52 -8.39 -27.67 20.64
N ALA A 53 -8.38 -27.79 21.97
CA ALA A 53 -7.28 -27.30 22.81
C ALA A 53 -5.92 -27.78 22.28
N GLN A 54 -5.03 -26.84 21.93
CA GLN A 54 -3.70 -27.18 21.46
C GLN A 54 -2.85 -27.67 22.63
N ARG A 55 -2.17 -28.81 22.43
CA ARG A 55 -1.28 -29.40 23.42
C ARG A 55 0.02 -28.60 23.45
N GLY A 56 0.22 -27.79 24.49
CA GLY A 56 1.48 -27.07 24.70
C GLY A 56 2.65 -28.04 24.94
N GLY A 57 3.86 -27.63 24.56
CA GLY A 57 5.09 -28.44 24.65
C GLY A 57 5.49 -28.93 26.05
N THR A 58 4.77 -28.51 27.11
CA THR A 58 4.98 -28.93 28.50
C THR A 58 3.88 -29.86 29.04
N GLY A 59 3.02 -30.40 28.16
CA GLY A 59 1.99 -31.38 28.54
C GLY A 59 0.78 -30.79 29.29
N ARG A 60 0.77 -29.48 29.56
CA ARG A 60 -0.42 -28.77 30.05
C ARG A 60 -1.18 -28.21 28.86
N ALA A 61 -2.43 -28.64 28.70
CA ALA A 61 -3.36 -27.98 27.80
C ALA A 61 -3.65 -26.59 28.38
N HIS A 62 -3.15 -25.55 27.73
CA HIS A 62 -3.60 -24.19 28.03
C HIS A 62 -4.95 -23.99 27.35
N ALA A 63 -5.93 -23.49 28.10
CA ALA A 63 -7.17 -23.04 27.48
C ALA A 63 -6.80 -21.96 26.44
N PRO A 64 -7.37 -22.03 25.21
CA PRO A 64 -7.12 -20.99 24.23
C PRO A 64 -7.49 -19.63 24.84
N LEU A 65 -6.66 -18.61 24.61
CA LEU A 65 -6.97 -17.27 25.07
C LEU A 65 -8.34 -16.87 24.50
N PRO A 66 -9.21 -16.24 25.31
CA PRO A 66 -10.56 -15.91 24.88
C PRO A 66 -10.59 -14.88 23.75
N VAL A 67 -9.46 -14.23 23.48
CA VAL A 67 -9.27 -13.23 22.42
C VAL A 67 -7.87 -13.38 21.84
N ARG A 68 -7.75 -13.14 20.53
CA ARG A 68 -6.46 -12.97 19.85
C ARG A 68 -5.79 -11.66 20.27
N VAL A 69 -4.79 -11.76 21.15
CA VAL A 69 -4.09 -10.61 21.75
C VAL A 69 -3.41 -9.73 20.70
N ASP A 70 -2.90 -10.32 19.62
CA ASP A 70 -2.25 -9.61 18.51
C ASP A 70 -3.21 -8.72 17.70
N VAL A 71 -4.46 -9.18 17.55
CA VAL A 71 -5.56 -8.43 16.93
C VAL A 71 -6.09 -7.37 17.89
N LEU A 72 -6.22 -7.71 19.19
CA LEU A 72 -6.63 -6.76 20.22
C LEU A 72 -5.62 -5.62 20.38
N ASP A 73 -4.32 -5.91 20.34
CA ASP A 73 -3.25 -4.91 20.37
C ASP A 73 -3.34 -3.96 19.16
N LEU A 74 -3.63 -4.50 17.98
CA LEU A 74 -3.77 -3.71 16.76
C LEU A 74 -5.01 -2.80 16.75
N LEU A 75 -6.15 -3.30 17.26
CA LEU A 75 -7.45 -2.59 17.27
C LEU A 75 -7.72 -1.82 18.56
N GLY A 76 -6.90 -2.02 19.59
CA GLY A 76 -7.12 -1.47 20.92
C GLY A 76 -7.05 0.06 20.95
N PRO A 77 -7.63 0.69 21.99
CA PRO A 77 -7.50 2.12 22.22
C PRO A 77 -6.05 2.44 22.62
N GLY A 78 -5.20 2.68 21.62
CA GLY A 78 -3.80 3.07 21.81
C GLY A 78 -3.59 4.57 21.93
N ALA A 79 -2.53 4.96 22.62
CA ALA A 79 -1.91 6.25 22.39
C ALA A 79 -0.92 6.12 21.20
N PRO A 80 -0.78 7.15 20.34
CA PRO A 80 0.21 7.15 19.25
C PRO A 80 1.66 7.24 19.73
N VAL A 81 1.86 7.30 21.05
CA VAL A 81 3.17 7.48 21.64
C VAL A 81 3.78 6.12 21.86
N LEU A 82 4.98 5.89 21.30
CA LEU A 82 5.84 4.79 21.71
C LEU A 82 6.02 4.93 23.23
N LEU A 83 5.39 4.03 23.99
CA LEU A 83 5.67 3.98 25.42
C LEU A 83 7.17 3.69 25.53
N ALA A 84 7.88 4.50 26.32
CA ALA A 84 9.19 4.07 26.77
C ALA A 84 8.96 2.73 27.46
N ASP A 85 9.58 1.68 26.92
CA ASP A 85 9.56 0.34 27.48
C ASP A 85 10.96 0.06 28.03
N PRO A 86 11.27 0.48 29.28
CA PRO A 86 12.58 0.27 29.88
C PRO A 86 12.88 -1.21 30.11
N HIS A 87 11.87 -2.07 30.04
CA HIS A 87 11.96 -3.49 30.39
C HIS A 87 11.98 -4.39 29.14
N GLY A 88 11.66 -3.86 27.97
CA GLY A 88 11.64 -4.59 26.70
C GLY A 88 10.58 -5.69 26.65
N ASP A 89 9.58 -5.61 27.53
CA ASP A 89 8.52 -6.61 27.65
C ASP A 89 7.27 -6.27 26.83
N GLN A 90 7.22 -5.07 26.22
CA GLN A 90 6.19 -4.69 25.28
C GLN A 90 6.47 -5.31 23.91
N THR A 91 5.87 -6.47 23.69
CA THR A 91 5.75 -7.05 22.36
C THR A 91 4.49 -6.53 21.69
N GLY A 92 4.56 -5.35 21.05
CA GLY A 92 3.41 -4.74 20.37
C GLY A 92 3.80 -3.53 19.53
N GLY A 93 3.29 -3.44 18.30
CA GLY A 93 3.44 -2.23 17.48
C GLY A 93 2.33 -1.22 17.81
N VAL A 94 2.49 0.04 17.36
CA VAL A 94 1.48 1.10 17.59
C VAL A 94 0.11 0.66 17.05
N PRO A 95 -0.99 0.81 17.83
CA PRO A 95 -2.32 0.46 17.37
C PRO A 95 -2.72 1.27 16.14
N MET A 96 -3.49 0.65 15.23
CA MET A 96 -3.79 1.19 13.89
C MET A 96 -4.39 2.60 13.96
N THR A 97 -5.45 2.75 14.76
CA THR A 97 -6.15 4.03 14.94
C THR A 97 -5.23 5.08 15.53
N ALA A 98 -4.38 4.69 16.49
CA ALA A 98 -3.44 5.58 17.14
C ALA A 98 -2.41 6.11 16.13
N LEU A 99 -1.77 5.23 15.36
CA LEU A 99 -0.80 5.61 14.33
C LEU A 99 -1.38 6.60 13.32
N LEU A 100 -2.54 6.27 12.73
CA LEU A 100 -3.20 7.11 11.73
C LEU A 100 -3.65 8.45 12.32
N MET A 101 -4.14 8.46 13.57
CA MET A 101 -4.46 9.68 14.30
C MET A 101 -3.22 10.54 14.54
N GLY A 102 -2.10 9.94 14.93
CA GLY A 102 -0.82 10.61 15.14
C GLY A 102 -0.39 11.37 13.89
N TRP A 103 -0.33 10.68 12.75
CA TRP A 103 -0.02 11.30 11.46
C TRP A 103 -1.02 12.38 11.07
N ALA A 104 -2.33 12.13 11.24
CA ALA A 104 -3.35 13.11 10.89
C ALA A 104 -3.21 14.41 11.71
N ARG A 105 -2.94 14.30 13.01
CA ARG A 105 -2.72 15.46 13.89
C ARG A 105 -1.41 16.18 13.58
N TYR A 106 -0.35 15.42 13.33
CA TYR A 106 0.95 15.98 12.96
C TYR A 106 0.85 16.79 11.66
N LEU A 107 0.21 16.21 10.64
CA LEU A 107 -0.03 16.85 9.36
C LEU A 107 -0.92 18.09 9.49
N ALA A 108 -2.01 18.00 10.25
CA ALA A 108 -2.90 19.14 10.49
C ALA A 108 -2.21 20.30 11.23
N ALA A 109 -1.21 20.01 12.08
CA ALA A 109 -0.44 21.03 12.76
C ALA A 109 0.53 21.78 11.82
N GLU A 110 0.99 21.16 10.74
CA GLU A 110 1.87 21.78 9.74
C GLU A 110 1.12 22.47 8.60
N ILE A 111 -0.04 21.96 8.18
CA ILE A 111 -0.77 22.49 7.03
C ILE A 111 -1.41 23.86 7.38
N PRO A 112 -1.07 24.92 6.64
CA PRO A 112 -1.78 26.19 6.77
C PRO A 112 -3.19 26.03 6.15
N ALA A 113 -4.22 26.32 6.93
CA ALA A 113 -5.58 26.46 6.43
C ALA A 113 -5.86 27.93 6.15
N VAL A 114 -6.34 28.21 4.94
CA VAL A 114 -6.75 29.56 4.54
C VAL A 114 -8.27 29.63 4.57
N ARG A 115 -8.82 30.52 5.39
CA ARG A 115 -10.26 30.75 5.52
C ARG A 115 -10.56 32.21 5.20
N VAL A 116 -11.59 32.45 4.39
CA VAL A 116 -12.11 33.80 4.14
C VAL A 116 -13.35 34.00 4.99
N ASP A 117 -13.40 35.07 5.78
CA ASP A 117 -14.59 35.39 6.57
C ASP A 117 -15.67 36.10 5.74
N ALA A 118 -16.82 36.37 6.38
CA ALA A 118 -17.95 37.03 5.73
C ALA A 118 -17.65 38.46 5.23
N HIS A 119 -16.54 39.06 5.68
CA HIS A 119 -16.09 40.40 5.30
C HIS A 119 -14.98 40.36 4.22
N GLY A 120 -14.60 39.17 3.73
CA GLY A 120 -13.54 39.01 2.76
C GLY A 120 -12.13 39.01 3.35
N THR A 121 -11.99 38.98 4.68
CA THR A 121 -10.67 38.92 5.33
C THR A 121 -10.12 37.50 5.24
N ILE A 122 -8.87 37.39 4.79
CA ILE A 122 -8.14 36.12 4.71
C ILE A 122 -7.49 35.83 6.07
N HIS A 123 -7.90 34.73 6.69
CA HIS A 123 -7.32 34.17 7.91
C HIS A 123 -6.47 32.97 7.55
N ILE A 124 -5.21 32.97 7.98
CA ILE A 124 -4.33 31.81 7.90
C ILE A 124 -4.31 31.17 9.29
N GLU A 125 -5.01 30.05 9.42
CA GLU A 125 -5.18 29.30 10.65
C GLU A 125 -4.51 27.92 10.50
N ARG A 126 -4.44 27.14 11.59
CA ARG A 126 -4.01 25.73 11.50
C ARG A 126 -5.15 24.91 10.89
N CYS A 127 -4.80 23.93 10.05
CA CYS A 127 -5.78 22.98 9.57
C CYS A 127 -6.45 22.27 10.76
N GLU A 128 -7.79 22.21 10.74
CA GLU A 128 -8.51 21.43 11.73
C GLU A 128 -8.20 19.95 11.47
N ALA A 129 -7.51 19.31 12.42
CA ALA A 129 -7.35 17.86 12.42
C ALA A 129 -8.74 17.20 12.30
N PRO A 130 -8.86 16.02 11.67
CA PRO A 130 -10.16 15.40 11.42
C PRO A 130 -10.98 15.36 12.70
N GLY A 131 -12.00 16.23 12.78
CA GLY A 131 -12.77 16.47 13.99
C GLY A 131 -13.48 15.18 14.42
N LEU A 132 -13.06 14.62 15.56
CA LEU A 132 -13.62 13.37 16.09
C LEU A 132 -14.85 13.60 16.98
N ARG A 133 -15.77 14.47 16.56
CA ARG A 133 -17.10 14.50 17.18
C ARG A 133 -17.83 13.20 16.80
N GLY A 134 -17.53 12.11 17.52
CA GLY A 134 -18.02 10.75 17.23
C GLY A 134 -16.97 9.62 17.28
N GLY A 135 -15.70 9.92 17.59
CA GLY A 135 -14.64 8.91 17.71
C GLY A 135 -13.76 8.73 16.46
N ALA A 136 -12.53 8.25 16.68
CA ALA A 136 -11.50 8.01 15.67
C ALA A 136 -11.83 6.76 14.83
N ASP A 137 -12.54 6.94 13.72
CA ASP A 137 -12.73 5.86 12.75
C ASP A 137 -11.56 5.81 11.76
N VAL A 138 -10.94 4.63 11.64
CA VAL A 138 -9.84 4.33 10.71
C VAL A 138 -10.20 4.73 9.28
N ALA A 139 -11.43 4.46 8.82
CA ALA A 139 -11.83 4.81 7.45
C ALA A 139 -11.82 6.32 7.22
N ARG A 140 -12.25 7.10 8.21
CA ARG A 140 -12.22 8.57 8.15
C ARG A 140 -10.78 9.09 8.18
N LEU A 141 -9.93 8.52 9.02
CA LEU A 141 -8.52 8.90 9.10
C LEU A 141 -7.77 8.60 7.81
N CYS A 142 -7.97 7.41 7.24
CA CYS A 142 -7.39 7.05 5.95
C CYS A 142 -7.83 8.02 4.85
N ARG A 143 -9.13 8.33 4.72
CA ARG A 143 -9.61 9.30 3.71
C ARG A 143 -9.04 10.70 3.92
N TRP A 144 -8.90 11.13 5.17
CA TRP A 144 -8.31 12.44 5.47
C TRP A 144 -6.83 12.46 5.08
N LEU A 145 -6.04 11.47 5.49
CA LEU A 145 -4.62 11.37 5.13
C LEU A 145 -4.45 11.29 3.60
N ASP A 146 -5.30 10.50 2.94
CA ASP A 146 -5.31 10.33 1.49
C ASP A 146 -5.43 11.67 0.75
N ALA A 147 -6.32 12.55 1.21
CA ALA A 147 -6.54 13.86 0.61
C ALA A 147 -5.34 14.82 0.75
N TYR A 148 -4.46 14.58 1.72
CA TYR A 148 -3.29 15.42 1.99
C TYR A 148 -1.95 14.77 1.62
N LEU A 149 -1.95 13.60 0.98
CA LEU A 149 -0.74 12.95 0.49
C LEU A 149 0.10 13.83 -0.46
N PRO A 150 -0.47 14.61 -1.40
CA PRO A 150 0.33 15.48 -2.26
C PRO A 150 1.15 16.50 -1.46
N TYR A 151 0.57 17.03 -0.37
CA TYR A 151 1.30 17.93 0.52
C TYR A 151 2.35 17.16 1.33
N ALA A 152 1.99 16.02 1.93
CA ALA A 152 2.92 15.19 2.71
C ALA A 152 4.16 14.79 1.91
N ALA A 153 4.01 14.50 0.61
CA ALA A 153 5.11 14.14 -0.29
C ALA A 153 6.10 15.29 -0.58
N THR A 154 5.87 16.50 -0.06
CA THR A 154 6.81 17.64 -0.10
C THR A 154 7.55 17.86 1.22
N ARG A 155 7.31 17.01 2.22
CA ARG A 155 7.77 17.23 3.59
C ARG A 155 8.94 16.33 3.95
N PRO A 156 9.87 16.78 4.80
CA PRO A 156 11.09 16.02 5.11
C PRO A 156 10.84 14.71 5.87
N TRP A 157 9.69 14.58 6.54
CA TRP A 157 9.27 13.40 7.31
C TRP A 157 8.49 12.37 6.46
N TRP A 158 8.42 12.55 5.14
CA TRP A 158 7.67 11.68 4.22
C TRP A 158 8.04 10.20 4.36
N ASP A 159 9.34 9.91 4.49
CA ASP A 159 9.89 8.57 4.64
C ASP A 159 9.40 7.90 5.92
N ASP A 160 9.43 8.61 7.05
CA ASP A 160 8.88 8.11 8.32
C ASP A 160 7.39 7.74 8.19
N ALA A 161 6.60 8.59 7.51
CA ALA A 161 5.18 8.33 7.29
C ALA A 161 4.94 7.11 6.40
N TYR A 162 5.71 7.02 5.30
CA TYR A 162 5.66 5.92 4.37
C TYR A 162 6.00 4.59 5.06
N ASP A 163 7.13 4.52 5.74
CA ASP A 163 7.64 3.31 6.39
C ASP A 163 6.69 2.84 7.50
N GLN A 164 6.17 3.75 8.31
CA GLN A 164 5.25 3.38 9.39
C GLN A 164 3.91 2.84 8.86
N VAL A 165 3.37 3.42 7.77
CA VAL A 165 2.13 2.92 7.16
C VAL A 165 2.39 1.59 6.42
N GLU A 166 3.54 1.42 5.78
CA GLU A 166 3.96 0.16 5.18
C GLU A 166 4.04 -0.96 6.23
N GLN A 167 4.72 -0.70 7.35
CA GLN A 167 4.83 -1.64 8.47
C GLN A 167 3.46 -2.01 9.05
N LEU A 168 2.58 -1.02 9.23
CA LEU A 168 1.20 -1.24 9.65
C LEU A 168 0.46 -2.16 8.68
N LEU A 169 0.51 -1.88 7.38
CA LEU A 169 -0.18 -2.69 6.38
C LEU A 169 0.40 -4.11 6.29
N HIS A 170 1.71 -4.28 6.37
CA HIS A 170 2.34 -5.60 6.45
C HIS A 170 1.87 -6.39 7.66
N ARG A 171 1.78 -5.74 8.82
CA ARG A 171 1.23 -6.36 10.04
C ARG A 171 -0.22 -6.79 9.83
N VAL A 172 -1.06 -5.92 9.26
CA VAL A 172 -2.46 -6.21 8.94
C VAL A 172 -2.59 -7.39 7.98
N ARG A 173 -1.88 -7.35 6.84
CA ARG A 173 -1.91 -8.41 5.82
C ARG A 173 -1.41 -9.76 6.36
N ARG A 174 -0.39 -9.75 7.24
CA ARG A 174 0.10 -10.95 7.92
C ARG A 174 -0.97 -11.58 8.81
N LEU A 175 -1.74 -10.76 9.52
CA LEU A 175 -2.82 -11.23 10.39
C LEU A 175 -4.01 -11.76 9.56
N THR A 176 -4.44 -11.01 8.55
CA THR A 176 -5.59 -11.38 7.70
C THR A 176 -5.25 -12.40 6.63
N HIS A 177 -3.99 -12.82 6.53
CA HIS A 177 -3.46 -13.71 5.48
C HIS A 177 -3.76 -13.22 4.05
N THR A 178 -3.95 -11.92 3.89
CA THR A 178 -4.25 -11.32 2.59
C THR A 178 -2.96 -11.06 1.82
N LYS A 179 -3.01 -11.29 0.51
CA LYS A 179 -1.90 -11.04 -0.41
C LYS A 179 -2.35 -10.08 -1.50
N PRO A 180 -1.51 -9.12 -1.91
CA PRO A 180 -1.79 -8.27 -3.06
C PRO A 180 -2.08 -9.12 -4.29
N LEU A 181 -3.12 -8.75 -5.05
CA LEU A 181 -3.42 -9.42 -6.30
C LEU A 181 -2.30 -9.10 -7.30
N THR A 182 -1.73 -10.15 -7.90
CA THR A 182 -0.75 -10.04 -8.98
C THR A 182 -1.35 -10.63 -10.26
N ARG A 183 -1.31 -9.87 -11.35
CA ARG A 183 -1.81 -10.28 -12.66
C ARG A 183 -0.65 -10.34 -13.64
N THR A 184 -0.41 -11.52 -14.22
CA THR A 184 0.54 -11.68 -15.31
C THR A 184 0.03 -10.98 -16.55
N LYS A 185 0.92 -10.32 -17.27
CA LYS A 185 0.63 -9.63 -18.53
C LYS A 185 1.02 -10.50 -19.72
N ASP A 186 0.39 -10.24 -20.86
CA ASP A 186 0.46 -11.08 -22.06
C ASP A 186 1.44 -10.58 -23.12
N ALA A 187 2.04 -9.40 -22.99
CA ALA A 187 3.15 -8.98 -23.85
C ALA A 187 4.51 -9.32 -23.21
N PRO A 188 5.54 -9.65 -24.01
CA PRO A 188 6.90 -9.81 -23.50
C PRO A 188 7.48 -8.47 -23.05
N CYS A 189 8.41 -8.49 -22.10
CA CYS A 189 9.11 -7.28 -21.65
C CYS A 189 9.90 -6.63 -22.80
N PRO A 190 9.82 -5.30 -23.01
CA PRO A 190 10.54 -4.63 -24.10
C PRO A 190 12.07 -4.68 -23.94
N GLU A 191 12.59 -4.76 -22.71
CA GLU A 191 14.03 -4.79 -22.45
C GLU A 191 14.60 -6.21 -22.60
N CYS A 192 14.08 -7.19 -21.86
CA CYS A 192 14.64 -8.55 -21.82
C CYS A 192 13.92 -9.56 -22.73
N GLN A 193 12.82 -9.17 -23.39
CA GLN A 193 11.97 -10.03 -24.22
C GLN A 193 11.33 -11.22 -23.47
N GLY A 194 11.42 -11.27 -22.14
CA GLY A 194 10.84 -12.33 -21.30
C GLY A 194 9.36 -12.10 -20.97
N TRP A 195 8.60 -13.20 -20.83
CA TRP A 195 7.17 -13.23 -20.47
C TRP A 195 6.97 -13.12 -18.96
N SER A 196 7.40 -12.01 -18.40
CA SER A 196 7.56 -11.83 -16.95
C SER A 196 7.03 -10.49 -16.43
N LEU A 197 6.25 -9.79 -17.26
CA LEU A 197 5.57 -8.58 -16.86
C LEU A 197 4.40 -8.91 -15.93
N VAL A 198 4.35 -8.24 -14.79
CA VAL A 198 3.31 -8.38 -13.78
C VAL A 198 2.76 -7.03 -13.36
N GLU A 199 1.44 -6.97 -13.20
CA GLU A 199 0.74 -5.85 -12.57
C GLU A 199 0.38 -6.27 -11.15
N LYS A 200 0.77 -5.44 -10.18
CA LYS A 200 0.34 -5.59 -8.79
C LYS A 200 -0.65 -4.50 -8.45
N GLU A 201 -1.68 -4.84 -7.68
CA GLU A 201 -2.74 -3.90 -7.29
C GLU A 201 -2.20 -2.65 -6.54
N ASP A 202 -1.06 -2.78 -5.85
CA ASP A 202 -0.42 -1.71 -5.09
C ASP A 202 0.75 -1.03 -5.81
N GLU A 203 1.00 -1.32 -7.10
CA GLU A 203 2.05 -0.66 -7.88
C GLU A 203 1.47 0.16 -9.03
N LEU A 204 1.98 1.39 -9.20
CA LEU A 204 1.61 2.25 -10.34
C LEU A 204 2.09 1.69 -11.69
N HIS A 205 3.21 0.95 -11.65
CA HIS A 205 3.89 0.46 -12.85
C HIS A 205 3.73 -1.06 -12.96
N ILE A 206 3.63 -1.53 -14.19
CA ILE A 206 3.81 -2.94 -14.55
C ILE A 206 5.32 -3.22 -14.50
N SER A 207 5.74 -4.12 -13.62
CA SER A 207 7.14 -4.46 -13.40
C SER A 207 7.50 -5.78 -14.06
N CYS A 208 8.73 -5.88 -14.57
CA CYS A 208 9.30 -7.13 -15.04
C CYS A 208 9.92 -7.90 -13.87
N THR A 209 9.63 -9.19 -13.72
CA THR A 209 10.26 -9.99 -12.66
C THR A 209 11.65 -10.52 -13.01
N LEU A 210 12.07 -10.38 -14.28
CA LEU A 210 13.39 -10.84 -14.76
C LEU A 210 14.43 -9.71 -14.92
N CYS A 211 13.99 -8.46 -15.10
CA CYS A 211 14.87 -7.32 -15.33
C CYS A 211 14.27 -6.05 -14.68
N PRO A 212 15.02 -4.93 -14.56
CA PRO A 212 14.54 -3.75 -13.85
C PRO A 212 13.48 -2.93 -14.61
N ALA A 213 13.05 -3.38 -15.80
CA ALA A 213 12.06 -2.70 -16.63
C ALA A 213 10.75 -2.41 -15.87
N ARG A 214 10.25 -1.18 -16.04
CA ARG A 214 8.97 -0.72 -15.52
C ARG A 214 8.23 0.01 -16.62
N LEU A 215 6.95 -0.31 -16.77
CA LEU A 215 6.06 0.29 -17.76
C LEU A 215 4.87 0.89 -17.05
N THR A 216 4.47 2.09 -17.43
CA THR A 216 3.14 2.59 -17.12
C THR A 216 2.09 1.73 -17.83
N PRO A 217 0.83 1.73 -17.36
CA PRO A 217 -0.26 1.02 -18.04
C PRO A 217 -0.42 1.43 -19.51
N ASP A 218 -0.23 2.71 -19.82
CA ASP A 218 -0.33 3.24 -21.18
C ASP A 218 0.83 2.79 -22.06
N GLU A 219 2.07 2.87 -21.56
CA GLU A 219 3.26 2.34 -22.27
C GLU A 219 3.10 0.84 -22.56
N TYR A 220 2.60 0.08 -21.58
CA TYR A 220 2.30 -1.34 -21.78
C TYR A 220 1.24 -1.55 -22.86
N ALA A 221 0.15 -0.78 -22.84
CA ALA A 221 -0.91 -0.89 -23.84
C ALA A 221 -0.39 -0.59 -25.25
N THR A 222 0.43 0.46 -25.41
CA THR A 222 1.09 0.80 -26.67
C THR A 222 2.03 -0.31 -27.13
N HIS A 223 2.92 -0.79 -26.26
CA HIS A 223 3.86 -1.87 -26.55
C HIS A 223 3.15 -3.16 -26.95
N ARG A 224 2.13 -3.55 -26.19
CA ARG A 224 1.29 -4.72 -26.47
C ARG A 224 0.63 -4.62 -27.84
N ALA A 225 0.08 -3.46 -28.19
CA ALA A 225 -0.57 -3.23 -29.48
C ALA A 225 0.42 -3.35 -30.66
N GLN A 226 1.68 -3.03 -30.45
CA GLN A 226 2.73 -3.13 -31.47
C GLN A 226 3.23 -4.57 -31.66
N VAL A 227 3.48 -5.31 -30.57
CA VAL A 227 4.19 -6.60 -30.62
C VAL A 227 3.25 -7.80 -30.80
N MET A 228 2.09 -7.79 -30.14
CA MET A 228 1.21 -8.97 -30.11
C MET A 228 0.64 -9.38 -31.48
N PRO A 229 0.28 -8.48 -32.41
CA PRO A 229 -0.20 -8.89 -33.73
C PRO A 229 0.83 -9.71 -34.51
N ALA A 230 2.10 -9.34 -34.46
CA ALA A 230 3.17 -10.06 -35.14
C ALA A 230 3.39 -11.46 -34.53
N LEU A 231 3.39 -11.56 -33.19
CA LEU A 231 3.51 -12.85 -32.49
C LEU A 231 2.30 -13.76 -32.75
N ALA A 232 1.09 -13.20 -32.79
CA ALA A 232 -0.11 -13.95 -33.13
C ALA A 232 -0.03 -14.50 -34.57
N ALA A 233 0.41 -13.69 -35.54
CA ALA A 233 0.60 -14.12 -36.92
C ALA A 233 1.65 -15.25 -37.05
N LEU A 234 2.77 -15.14 -36.36
CA LEU A 234 3.79 -16.20 -36.32
C LEU A 234 3.24 -17.49 -35.73
N THR A 235 2.49 -17.38 -34.62
CA THR A 235 1.87 -18.54 -33.96
C THR A 235 0.87 -19.24 -34.89
N LEU A 236 0.03 -18.47 -35.60
CA LEU A 236 -0.91 -19.02 -36.59
C LEU A 236 -0.18 -19.70 -37.75
N ASN A 237 0.92 -19.13 -38.25
CA ASN A 237 1.71 -19.74 -39.31
C ASN A 237 2.40 -21.05 -38.88
N MET A 238 2.77 -21.18 -37.60
CA MET A 238 3.35 -22.41 -37.06
C MET A 238 2.32 -23.51 -36.85
N ILE A 239 1.08 -23.15 -36.49
CA ILE A 239 0.00 -24.11 -36.21
C ILE A 239 -0.72 -24.52 -37.49
N THR A 240 -0.82 -23.64 -38.50
CA THR A 240 -1.48 -23.94 -39.76
C THR A 240 -0.59 -24.87 -40.58
N PRO A 241 -0.99 -26.14 -40.83
CA PRO A 241 -0.21 -27.02 -41.68
C PRO A 241 -0.10 -26.40 -43.07
N LYS A 242 1.13 -26.27 -43.56
CA LYS A 242 1.38 -25.84 -44.95
C LYS A 242 0.62 -26.82 -45.84
N PRO A 243 -0.31 -26.38 -46.70
CA PRO A 243 -0.98 -27.30 -47.61
C PRO A 243 0.11 -27.99 -48.39
N GLU A 244 0.23 -29.31 -48.21
CA GLU A 244 1.09 -30.15 -49.04
C GLU A 244 0.63 -29.87 -50.45
N ALA A 245 1.51 -29.22 -51.23
CA ALA A 245 1.23 -28.92 -52.61
C ALA A 245 0.82 -30.23 -53.27
N GLU A 246 -0.47 -30.32 -53.60
CA GLU A 246 -1.06 -31.47 -54.27
C GLU A 246 -0.11 -31.89 -55.38
N ALA A 247 0.38 -33.11 -55.22
CA ALA A 247 1.21 -33.79 -56.16
C ALA A 247 0.58 -33.66 -57.54
N ALA A 248 1.21 -32.85 -58.39
CA ALA A 248 0.95 -32.85 -59.81
C ALA A 248 1.31 -34.24 -60.33
N ALA A 249 0.27 -35.06 -60.50
CA ALA A 249 0.24 -36.28 -61.29
C ALA A 249 -0.98 -36.20 -62.21
#